data_AF-A0A8D8UTN6-F1
#
_entry.id   AF-A0A8D8UTN6-F1
#
_cell.length_a   1.000
_cell.length_b   1.000
_cell.length_c   1.000
_cell.angle_alpha   90.00
_cell.angle_beta   90.00
_cell.angle_gamma   90.00
#
_symmetry.space_group_name_H-M   'P 1'
#
loop_
_entity.id
_entity.type
_entity.pdbx_description
1 polymer ?
#
loop_
_entity_poly.entity_id
_entity_poly.type
_entity_poly.pdbx_seq_one_letter_code
_entity_poly.pdbx_strand_id
1 'polypeptide(L)'
;MLGFIFRSTRDFPDTLSFKILYCSLVRSVLEFSSCIWNPSYAFHSGRIERIQHRALRMLDGKSRSSVLSSSSSSPPYFLLESSFNLLPLSIRREMFDMISFFNILHSDIDTSLIESININVPGYSATRHTFPFRPQFVSTNYLQNCPLTRFQRSANSLKDQIDFFSTSVSAIKIYYSRQLNLNQ
;
A
#
# COMPACT_ATOMS: atom_id res chain seq x y z
N MET A 1 -19.91 -6.34 5.92
CA MET A 1 -19.26 -5.47 6.92
C MET A 1 -19.48 -3.98 6.63
N LEU A 2 -19.01 -3.42 5.52
CA LEU A 2 -19.15 -1.98 5.23
C LEU A 2 -20.60 -1.45 5.31
N GLY A 3 -21.56 -2.17 4.72
CA GLY A 3 -22.97 -1.77 4.77
C GLY A 3 -23.59 -1.82 6.18
N PHE A 4 -23.08 -2.69 7.06
CA PHE A 4 -23.49 -2.72 8.46
C PHE A 4 -23.00 -1.45 9.18
N ILE A 5 -21.70 -1.14 9.06
CA ILE A 5 -21.11 0.09 9.64
C ILE A 5 -21.87 1.32 9.15
N PHE A 6 -22.18 1.40 7.86
CA PHE A 6 -22.90 2.55 7.30
C PHE A 6 -24.30 2.74 7.90
N ARG A 7 -25.04 1.65 8.13
CA ARG A 7 -26.36 1.69 8.76
C ARG A 7 -26.26 2.02 10.25
N SER A 8 -25.33 1.39 10.96
CA SER A 8 -25.11 1.64 12.39
C SER A 8 -24.63 3.06 12.68
N THR A 9 -23.99 3.70 11.69
CA THR A 9 -23.50 5.07 11.83
C THR A 9 -24.44 6.12 11.26
N ARG A 10 -25.67 5.76 10.87
CA ARG A 10 -26.62 6.68 10.23
C ARG A 10 -26.82 7.95 11.04
N ASP A 11 -26.98 7.81 12.35
CA ASP A 11 -27.34 8.91 13.25
C ASP A 11 -26.12 9.70 13.78
N PHE A 12 -24.89 9.24 13.50
CA PHE A 12 -23.70 10.01 13.85
C PHE A 12 -23.50 11.16 12.85
N PRO A 13 -23.41 12.42 13.34
CA PRO A 13 -23.19 13.59 12.49
C PRO A 13 -21.74 13.73 12.04
N ASP A 14 -20.82 13.04 12.71
CA ASP A 14 -19.39 13.14 12.49
C ASP A 14 -18.89 12.11 11.47
N THR A 15 -18.15 12.59 10.46
CA THR A 15 -17.53 11.76 9.42
C THR A 15 -16.33 10.99 9.96
N LEU A 16 -15.64 11.50 11.00
CA LEU A 16 -14.48 10.84 11.59
C LEU A 16 -14.88 9.51 12.23
N SER A 17 -16.02 9.45 12.91
CA SER A 17 -16.56 8.23 13.51
C SER A 17 -16.72 7.09 12.51
N PHE A 18 -17.31 7.35 11.33
CA PHE A 18 -17.40 6.35 10.26
C PHE A 18 -16.02 5.98 9.71
N LYS A 19 -15.13 6.97 9.51
CA LYS A 19 -13.76 6.72 9.04
C LYS A 19 -13.00 5.80 10.00
N ILE A 20 -13.08 6.03 11.30
CA ILE A 20 -12.40 5.21 12.33
C ILE A 20 -12.91 3.77 12.27
N LEU A 21 -14.23 3.57 12.25
CA LEU A 21 -14.83 2.25 12.15
C LEU A 21 -14.45 1.53 10.84
N TYR A 22 -14.44 2.24 9.72
CA TYR A 22 -13.95 1.70 8.46
C TYR A 22 -12.49 1.24 8.58
N CYS A 23 -11.63 2.09 9.16
CA CYS A 23 -10.20 1.83 9.29
C CYS A 23 -9.91 0.64 10.23
N SER A 24 -10.64 0.52 11.34
CA SER A 24 -10.41 -0.51 12.35
C SER A 24 -11.00 -1.86 12.00
N LEU A 25 -12.12 -1.91 11.26
CA LEU A 25 -12.86 -3.13 10.99
C LEU A 25 -12.73 -3.63 9.55
N VAL A 26 -12.89 -2.76 8.55
CA VAL A 26 -12.90 -3.18 7.14
C VAL A 26 -11.49 -3.13 6.59
N ARG A 27 -10.82 -1.99 6.74
CA ARG A 27 -9.50 -1.77 6.17
C ARG A 27 -8.44 -2.68 6.79
N SER A 28 -8.49 -2.89 8.10
CA SER A 28 -7.62 -3.84 8.80
C SER A 28 -7.70 -5.26 8.21
N VAL A 29 -8.91 -5.74 7.90
CA VAL A 29 -9.12 -7.05 7.26
C VAL A 29 -8.60 -7.06 5.81
N LEU A 30 -8.79 -5.97 5.07
CA LEU A 30 -8.26 -5.83 3.70
C LEU A 30 -6.73 -5.71 3.64
N GLU A 31 -6.07 -5.37 4.73
CA GLU A 31 -4.62 -5.19 4.81
C GLU A 31 -3.92 -6.37 5.46
N PHE A 32 -4.68 -7.20 6.20
CA PHE A 32 -4.17 -8.37 6.88
C PHE A 32 -3.47 -9.31 5.90
N SER A 33 -2.21 -9.64 6.21
CA SER A 33 -1.34 -10.50 5.39
C SER A 33 -1.25 -10.08 3.92
N SER A 34 -1.48 -8.81 3.60
CA SER A 34 -1.38 -8.29 2.23
C SER A 34 -0.03 -8.56 1.59
N CYS A 35 1.03 -8.62 2.39
CA CYS A 35 2.37 -9.06 1.99
C CYS A 35 2.39 -10.42 1.27
N ILE A 36 1.45 -11.33 1.56
CA ILE A 36 1.38 -12.65 0.94
C ILE A 36 0.52 -12.63 -0.33
N TRP A 37 -0.70 -12.09 -0.24
CA TRP A 37 -1.71 -12.26 -1.30
C TRP A 37 -1.84 -11.08 -2.28
N ASN A 38 -1.08 -9.98 -2.11
CA ASN A 38 -1.19 -8.77 -2.93
C ASN A 38 -1.35 -9.11 -4.44
N PRO A 39 -2.51 -8.84 -5.06
CA PRO A 39 -2.79 -9.33 -6.40
C PRO A 39 -2.03 -8.51 -7.44
N SER A 40 -1.37 -9.20 -8.38
CA SER A 40 -0.64 -8.56 -9.48
C SER A 40 -1.54 -8.06 -10.61
N TYR A 41 -2.69 -8.70 -10.82
CA TYR A 41 -3.61 -8.31 -11.88
C TYR A 41 -4.42 -7.07 -11.50
N ALA A 42 -4.44 -6.09 -12.39
CA ALA A 42 -5.18 -4.84 -12.23
C ALA A 42 -6.68 -5.06 -11.93
N PHE A 43 -7.29 -6.10 -12.50
CA PHE A 43 -8.69 -6.44 -12.23
C PHE A 43 -8.93 -6.79 -10.75
N HIS A 44 -8.08 -7.62 -10.15
CA HIS A 44 -8.21 -8.04 -8.75
C HIS A 44 -7.85 -6.89 -7.80
N SER A 45 -6.77 -6.15 -8.11
CA SER A 45 -6.39 -4.94 -7.38
C SER A 45 -7.54 -3.91 -7.39
N GLY A 46 -8.14 -3.66 -8.55
CA GLY A 46 -9.28 -2.76 -8.71
C GLY A 46 -10.54 -3.22 -7.97
N ARG A 47 -10.78 -4.53 -7.81
CA ARG A 47 -11.88 -5.03 -6.97
C ARG A 47 -11.71 -4.66 -5.51
N ILE A 48 -10.47 -4.64 -5.00
CA ILE A 48 -10.16 -4.23 -3.64
C ILE A 48 -10.33 -2.71 -3.49
N GLU A 49 -9.81 -1.93 -4.45
CA GLU A 49 -9.98 -0.47 -4.45
C GLU A 49 -11.44 -0.05 -4.45
N ARG A 50 -12.31 -0.77 -5.18
CA ARG A 50 -13.76 -0.49 -5.18
C ARG A 50 -14.39 -0.53 -3.78
N ILE A 51 -13.83 -1.31 -2.85
CA ILE A 51 -14.32 -1.36 -1.47
C ILE A 51 -14.01 -0.04 -0.76
N GLN A 52 -12.78 0.48 -0.91
CA GLN A 52 -12.41 1.80 -0.41
C GLN A 52 -13.21 2.91 -1.10
N HIS A 53 -13.33 2.90 -2.42
CA HIS A 53 -14.12 3.89 -3.16
C HIS A 53 -15.59 3.90 -2.72
N ARG A 54 -16.16 2.73 -2.39
CA ARG A 54 -17.51 2.65 -1.82
C ARG A 54 -17.58 3.30 -0.45
N ALA A 55 -16.57 3.09 0.40
CA ALA A 55 -16.49 3.74 1.71
C ALA A 55 -16.33 5.26 1.59
N LEU A 56 -15.51 5.74 0.65
CA LEU A 56 -15.32 7.16 0.36
C LEU A 56 -16.61 7.83 -0.10
N ARG A 57 -17.38 7.21 -1.00
CA ARG A 57 -18.71 7.74 -1.41
C ARG A 57 -19.68 7.82 -0.25
N MET A 58 -19.66 6.84 0.64
CA MET A 58 -20.49 6.86 1.86
C MET A 58 -20.08 7.97 2.82
N LEU A 59 -18.78 8.24 2.92
CA LEU A 59 -18.20 9.30 3.75
C LEU A 59 -18.49 10.69 3.18
N ASP A 60 -18.39 10.86 1.86
CA ASP A 60 -18.73 12.10 1.15
C ASP A 60 -20.22 12.43 1.28
N GLY A 61 -21.10 11.43 1.14
CA GLY A 61 -22.54 11.62 1.36
C GLY A 61 -22.92 11.99 2.79
N LYS A 62 -22.03 11.79 3.77
CA LYS A 62 -22.19 12.25 5.16
C LYS A 62 -21.53 13.61 5.42
N SER A 63 -20.61 14.04 4.55
CA SER A 63 -19.91 15.32 4.69
C SER A 63 -20.83 16.48 4.35
N ARG A 64 -20.68 17.60 5.09
CA ARG A 64 -21.37 18.86 4.77
C ARG A 64 -20.81 19.52 3.50
N SER A 65 -19.54 19.24 3.19
CA SER A 65 -18.88 19.63 1.95
C SER A 65 -18.75 18.37 1.11
N SER A 66 -19.77 18.13 0.27
CA SER A 66 -19.78 17.01 -0.68
C SER A 66 -18.93 17.39 -1.87
N VAL A 67 -17.76 16.77 -1.99
CA VAL A 67 -16.84 16.98 -3.12
C VAL A 67 -17.48 16.48 -4.42
N LEU A 68 -18.29 15.41 -4.34
CA LEU A 68 -19.04 14.87 -5.47
C LEU A 68 -20.14 15.82 -5.95
N SER A 69 -20.74 16.62 -5.07
CA SER A 69 -21.81 17.57 -5.45
C SER A 69 -21.29 18.85 -6.09
N SER A 70 -20.02 19.21 -5.85
CA SER A 70 -19.40 20.43 -6.39
C SER A 70 -18.86 20.25 -7.81
N SER A 71 -18.79 19.03 -8.34
CA SER A 71 -18.25 18.73 -9.67
C SER A 71 -19.35 18.27 -10.62
N SER A 72 -19.44 18.89 -11.79
CA SER A 72 -20.39 18.50 -12.87
C SER A 72 -20.01 17.18 -13.57
N SER A 73 -18.80 16.68 -13.33
CA SER A 73 -18.31 15.37 -13.76
C SER A 73 -17.95 14.51 -12.54
N SER A 74 -17.98 13.17 -12.67
CA SER A 74 -17.56 12.29 -11.58
C SER A 74 -16.09 12.59 -11.23
N PRO A 75 -15.80 13.22 -10.08
CA PRO A 75 -14.44 13.60 -9.76
C PRO A 75 -13.57 12.35 -9.61
N PRO A 76 -12.29 12.45 -9.95
CA PRO A 76 -11.36 11.35 -9.74
C PRO A 76 -11.24 11.04 -8.25
N TYR A 77 -11.20 9.74 -7.90
CA TYR A 77 -11.25 9.27 -6.51
C TYR A 77 -10.11 9.79 -5.63
N PHE A 78 -8.98 10.20 -6.21
CA PHE A 78 -7.86 10.78 -5.47
C PHE A 78 -8.27 12.04 -4.68
N LEU A 79 -9.24 12.81 -5.16
CA LEU A 79 -9.71 14.02 -4.46
C LEU A 79 -10.42 13.65 -3.14
N LEU A 80 -11.20 12.57 -3.15
CA LEU A 80 -11.86 12.05 -1.95
C LEU A 80 -10.84 11.42 -0.99
N GLU A 81 -9.84 10.74 -1.53
CA GLU A 81 -8.75 10.17 -0.74
C GLU A 81 -7.97 11.25 0.01
N SER A 82 -7.64 12.34 -0.68
CA SER A 82 -6.97 13.50 -0.08
C SER A 82 -7.88 14.25 0.90
N SER A 83 -9.15 14.50 0.57
CA SER A 83 -10.06 15.24 1.46
C SER A 83 -10.28 14.51 2.79
N PHE A 84 -10.29 13.18 2.74
CA PHE A 84 -10.48 12.34 3.92
C PHE A 84 -9.18 11.82 4.52
N ASN A 85 -8.00 12.23 4.04
CA ASN A 85 -6.69 11.73 4.49
C ASN A 85 -6.64 10.19 4.55
N LEU A 86 -6.99 9.55 3.43
CA LEU A 86 -6.98 8.10 3.24
C LEU A 86 -6.11 7.76 2.02
N LEU A 87 -4.97 7.09 2.26
CA LEU A 87 -4.15 6.53 1.19
C LEU A 87 -4.94 5.50 0.36
N PRO A 88 -4.74 5.44 -0.97
CA PRO A 88 -5.18 4.33 -1.81
C PRO A 88 -4.76 2.98 -1.20
N LEU A 89 -5.60 1.95 -1.31
CA LEU A 89 -5.24 0.65 -0.74
C LEU A 89 -4.02 0.06 -1.47
N SER A 90 -3.80 0.39 -2.73
CA SER A 90 -2.65 -0.05 -3.53
C SER A 90 -1.34 0.39 -2.91
N ILE A 91 -1.22 1.68 -2.60
CA ILE A 91 -0.05 2.28 -1.95
C ILE A 91 0.14 1.67 -0.56
N ARG A 92 -0.95 1.44 0.18
CA ARG A 92 -0.86 0.81 1.50
C ARG A 92 -0.36 -0.63 1.44
N ARG A 93 -0.83 -1.44 0.48
CA ARG A 93 -0.32 -2.80 0.26
C ARG A 93 1.16 -2.79 -0.08
N GLU A 94 1.60 -1.88 -0.93
CA GLU A 94 3.01 -1.72 -1.27
C GLU A 94 3.86 -1.30 -0.05
N MET A 95 3.34 -0.38 0.77
CA MET A 95 3.98 -0.01 2.03
C MET A 95 4.13 -1.22 2.97
N PHE A 96 3.09 -2.05 3.12
CA PHE A 96 3.19 -3.27 3.92
C PHE A 96 4.15 -4.30 3.34
N ASP A 97 4.22 -4.41 2.01
CA ASP A 97 5.23 -5.22 1.32
C ASP A 97 6.64 -4.77 1.72
N MET A 98 6.91 -3.46 1.65
CA MET A 98 8.24 -2.91 1.96
C MET A 98 8.60 -3.02 3.44
N ILE A 99 7.63 -2.79 4.34
CA ILE A 99 7.85 -2.96 5.78
C ILE A 99 8.14 -4.43 6.11
N SER A 100 7.38 -5.36 5.53
CA SER A 100 7.60 -6.80 5.74
C SER A 100 8.98 -7.20 5.23
N PHE A 101 9.37 -6.72 4.05
CA PHE A 101 10.69 -6.98 3.48
C PHE A 101 11.82 -6.42 4.34
N PHE A 102 11.68 -5.18 4.83
CA PHE A 102 12.64 -4.55 5.72
C PHE A 102 12.85 -5.37 7.00
N ASN A 103 11.76 -5.83 7.61
CA ASN A 103 11.82 -6.63 8.84
C ASN A 103 12.48 -7.99 8.59
N ILE A 104 12.25 -8.62 7.42
CA ILE A 104 12.95 -9.87 7.05
C ILE A 104 14.45 -9.60 6.85
N LEU A 105 14.80 -8.49 6.20
CA LEU A 105 16.19 -8.13 5.91
C LEU A 105 17.01 -7.84 7.17
N HIS A 106 16.42 -7.21 8.18
CA HIS A 106 17.06 -6.91 9.46
C HIS A 106 16.94 -8.04 10.49
N SER A 107 16.38 -9.19 10.10
CA SER A 107 16.08 -10.31 11.01
C SER A 107 15.19 -9.93 12.22
N ASP A 108 14.36 -8.89 12.09
CA ASP A 108 13.34 -8.57 13.10
C ASP A 108 12.24 -9.65 13.16
N ILE A 109 12.13 -10.46 12.10
CA ILE A 109 11.27 -11.63 12.04
C ILE A 109 12.17 -12.85 11.86
N ASP A 110 12.26 -13.69 12.90
CA ASP A 110 13.02 -14.94 12.91
C ASP A 110 12.50 -15.91 11.84
N THR A 111 13.06 -15.82 10.64
CA THR A 111 12.66 -16.64 9.50
C THR A 111 13.89 -17.05 8.69
N SER A 112 13.91 -18.29 8.21
CA SER A 112 14.90 -18.78 7.24
C SER A 112 14.77 -18.11 5.86
N LEU A 113 13.76 -17.25 5.67
CA LEU A 113 13.53 -16.52 4.43
C LEU A 113 14.67 -15.55 4.10
N ILE A 114 15.48 -15.14 5.07
CA ILE A 114 16.64 -14.27 4.83
C ILE A 114 17.63 -14.91 3.86
N GLU A 115 17.79 -16.24 3.90
CA GLU A 115 18.69 -17.00 3.01
C GLU A 115 18.22 -16.96 1.55
N SER A 116 16.92 -16.75 1.32
CA SER A 116 16.35 -16.63 -0.01
C SER A 116 16.47 -15.21 -0.60
N ILE A 117 16.97 -14.24 0.19
CA ILE A 117 17.20 -12.88 -0.26
C ILE A 117 18.56 -12.78 -0.94
N ASN A 118 18.54 -12.55 -2.24
CA ASN A 118 19.74 -12.39 -3.03
C ASN A 118 20.20 -10.94 -2.98
N ILE A 119 21.17 -10.63 -2.12
CA ILE A 119 21.82 -9.32 -2.07
C ILE A 119 22.82 -9.23 -3.23
N ASN A 120 22.80 -8.12 -3.96
CA ASN A 120 23.76 -7.87 -5.03
C ASN A 120 25.02 -7.23 -4.44
N VAL A 121 26.09 -8.00 -4.31
CA VAL A 121 27.39 -7.49 -3.86
C VAL A 121 28.14 -6.96 -5.09
N PRO A 122 28.41 -5.64 -5.19
CA PRO A 122 29.11 -5.09 -6.33
C PRO A 122 30.54 -5.62 -6.37
N GLY A 123 30.96 -6.12 -7.53
CA GLY A 123 32.37 -6.41 -7.79
C GLY A 123 33.19 -5.12 -7.87
N TYR A 124 34.50 -5.22 -7.67
CA TYR A 124 35.45 -4.08 -7.64
C TYR A 124 35.35 -3.12 -8.84
N SER A 125 34.86 -3.57 -9.99
CA SER A 125 34.73 -2.79 -11.23
C SER A 125 33.26 -2.51 -11.66
N ALA A 126 32.28 -2.82 -10.81
CA ALA A 126 30.86 -2.70 -11.15
C ALA A 126 30.35 -1.24 -11.01
N THR A 127 30.63 -0.40 -12.01
CA THR A 127 30.15 0.99 -12.07
C THR A 127 28.73 1.12 -12.65
N ARG A 128 28.18 0.07 -13.29
CA ARG A 128 26.95 0.16 -14.11
C ARG A 128 25.72 -0.55 -13.53
N HIS A 129 25.86 -1.41 -12.51
CA HIS A 129 24.74 -2.16 -11.90
C HIS A 129 24.62 -1.86 -10.40
N THR A 130 23.88 -0.80 -10.07
CA THR A 130 23.70 -0.29 -8.70
C THR A 130 22.45 -0.83 -7.99
N PHE A 131 21.82 -1.90 -8.48
CA PHE A 131 20.65 -2.45 -7.81
C PHE A 131 21.07 -3.18 -6.53
N PRO A 132 20.40 -2.93 -5.39
CA PRO A 132 20.75 -3.56 -4.11
C PRO A 132 20.45 -5.07 -4.06
N PHE A 133 19.42 -5.53 -4.79
CA PHE A 133 18.99 -6.93 -4.77
C PHE A 133 19.03 -7.57 -6.17
N ARG A 134 19.21 -8.89 -6.21
CA ARG A 134 19.21 -9.70 -7.44
C ARG A 134 18.09 -10.76 -7.39
N PRO A 135 16.83 -10.38 -7.65
CA PRO A 135 15.72 -11.33 -7.66
C PRO A 135 16.00 -12.50 -8.60
N GLN A 136 15.59 -13.70 -8.16
CA GLN A 136 15.71 -14.91 -8.98
C GLN A 136 14.99 -14.69 -10.31
N PHE A 137 15.63 -15.10 -11.41
CA PHE A 137 15.00 -15.05 -12.71
C PHE A 137 13.92 -16.12 -12.79
N VAL A 138 12.67 -15.72 -13.00
CA VAL A 138 11.56 -16.67 -13.10
C VAL A 138 10.72 -16.44 -14.35
N SER A 139 10.33 -17.53 -14.99
CA SER A 139 9.63 -17.55 -16.28
C SER A 139 8.13 -17.26 -16.18
N THR A 140 7.49 -17.56 -15.04
CA THR A 140 6.03 -17.42 -14.91
C THR A 140 5.65 -16.16 -14.14
N ASN A 141 4.58 -15.51 -14.60
CA ASN A 141 4.00 -14.34 -13.92
C ASN A 141 3.61 -14.63 -12.47
N TYR A 142 3.18 -15.87 -12.17
CA TYR A 142 2.85 -16.28 -10.82
C TYR A 142 4.07 -16.18 -9.89
N LEU A 143 5.19 -16.79 -10.27
CA LEU A 143 6.40 -16.81 -9.43
C LEU A 143 7.12 -15.46 -9.42
N GLN A 144 7.03 -14.66 -10.50
CA GLN A 144 7.53 -13.29 -10.46
C GLN A 144 6.83 -12.46 -9.38
N ASN A 145 5.53 -12.66 -9.19
CA ASN A 145 4.72 -11.92 -8.24
C ASN A 145 4.62 -12.59 -6.86
N CYS A 146 5.39 -13.65 -6.62
CA CYS A 146 5.54 -14.20 -5.28
C CYS A 146 6.15 -13.14 -4.35
N PRO A 147 5.86 -13.18 -3.04
CA PRO A 147 6.23 -12.11 -2.10
C PRO A 147 7.71 -11.73 -2.17
N LEU A 148 8.62 -12.69 -2.06
CA LEU A 148 10.07 -12.42 -2.02
C LEU A 148 10.60 -11.80 -3.32
N THR A 149 10.23 -12.36 -4.48
CA THR A 149 10.63 -11.82 -5.78
C THR A 149 10.01 -10.45 -6.03
N ARG A 150 8.75 -10.25 -5.60
CA ARG A 150 8.07 -8.96 -5.67
C ARG A 150 8.78 -7.92 -4.80
N PHE A 151 9.08 -8.25 -3.54
CA PHE A 151 9.75 -7.35 -2.60
C PHE A 151 11.10 -6.88 -3.11
N GLN A 152 11.96 -7.79 -3.55
CA GLN A 152 13.27 -7.44 -4.09
C GLN A 152 13.18 -6.54 -5.32
N ARG A 153 12.21 -6.80 -6.22
CA ARG A 153 11.97 -5.94 -7.40
C ARG A 153 11.47 -4.55 -7.02
N SER A 154 10.51 -4.47 -6.11
CA SER A 154 9.99 -3.19 -5.63
C SER A 154 11.05 -2.40 -4.86
N ALA A 155 11.86 -3.05 -4.02
CA ALA A 155 12.99 -2.42 -3.34
C ALA A 155 14.02 -1.87 -4.33
N ASN A 156 14.34 -2.62 -5.39
CA ASN A 156 15.20 -2.13 -6.48
C ASN A 156 14.62 -0.92 -7.22
N SER A 157 13.30 -0.84 -7.37
CA SER A 157 12.62 0.32 -7.96
C SER A 157 12.68 1.55 -7.07
N LEU A 158 12.84 1.37 -5.76
CA LEU A 158 12.87 2.43 -4.75
C LEU A 158 14.30 2.78 -4.29
N LYS A 159 15.33 2.19 -4.90
CA LYS A 159 16.74 2.31 -4.48
C LYS A 159 17.22 3.77 -4.35
N ASP A 160 16.72 4.66 -5.20
CA ASP A 160 17.15 6.07 -5.24
C ASP A 160 16.41 6.92 -4.18
N GLN A 161 15.37 6.36 -3.56
CA GLN A 161 14.46 7.06 -2.66
C GLN A 161 14.54 6.54 -1.22
N ILE A 162 14.81 5.24 -1.06
CA ILE A 162 14.87 4.54 0.23
C ILE A 162 16.10 3.64 0.24
N ASP A 163 16.97 3.85 1.23
CA ASP A 163 18.06 2.91 1.52
C ASP A 163 17.59 1.84 2.51
N PHE A 164 17.32 0.64 2.01
CA PHE A 164 16.81 -0.46 2.81
C PHE A 164 17.79 -1.03 3.84
N PHE A 165 19.06 -0.61 3.88
CA PHE A 165 20.05 -1.13 4.86
C PHE A 165 20.31 -0.21 6.05
N SER A 166 20.04 1.10 5.91
CA SER A 166 20.33 2.10 6.95
C SER A 166 19.09 2.83 7.47
N THR A 167 17.96 2.70 6.77
CA THR A 167 16.73 3.43 7.07
C THR A 167 15.94 2.77 8.20
N SER A 168 15.03 3.50 8.84
CA SER A 168 14.08 2.94 9.82
C SER A 168 12.70 2.69 9.21
N VAL A 169 11.90 1.79 9.80
CA VAL A 169 10.50 1.54 9.41
C VAL A 169 9.67 2.82 9.38
N SER A 170 9.94 3.78 10.29
CA SER A 170 9.25 5.07 10.33
C SER A 170 9.49 5.91 9.09
N ALA A 171 10.72 5.92 8.55
CA ALA A 171 11.04 6.65 7.34
C ALA A 171 10.35 6.05 6.10
N ILE A 172 10.22 4.72 6.03
CA ILE A 172 9.42 4.04 4.99
C ILE A 172 7.95 4.50 5.06
N LYS A 173 7.36 4.53 6.26
CA LYS A 173 5.98 5.00 6.45
C LYS A 173 5.79 6.47 6.04
N ILE A 174 6.78 7.33 6.34
CA ILE A 174 6.75 8.75 5.95
C ILE A 174 6.86 8.92 4.44
N TYR A 175 7.69 8.12 3.77
CA TYR A 175 7.79 8.15 2.31
C TYR A 175 6.43 7.85 1.67
N TYR A 176 5.76 6.77 2.09
CA TYR A 176 4.47 6.40 1.54
C TYR A 176 3.35 7.36 1.92
N SER A 177 3.39 7.98 3.11
CA SER A 177 2.40 9.00 3.48
C SER A 177 2.51 10.26 2.63
N ARG A 178 3.71 10.62 2.17
CA ARG A 178 3.93 11.76 1.26
C ARG A 178 3.37 11.54 -0.14
N GLN A 179 3.18 10.30 -0.58
CA GLN A 179 2.57 10.03 -1.89
C GLN A 179 1.11 10.49 -2.00
N LEU A 180 0.42 10.75 -0.89
CA LEU A 180 -0.89 11.44 -0.91
C LEU A 180 -0.81 12.85 -1.49
N ASN A 181 0.31 13.56 -1.26
CA ASN A 181 0.47 14.96 -1.65
C ASN A 181 1.01 15.13 -3.07
N LEU A 182 1.58 14.07 -3.67
CA LEU A 182 2.17 14.11 -5.02
C LEU A 182 1.13 13.96 -6.14
N ASN A 183 -0.10 13.55 -5.81
CA ASN A 183 -1.21 13.43 -6.76
C ASN A 183 -2.10 14.69 -6.79
N GLN A 184 -1.61 15.83 -6.28
CA GLN A 184 -2.20 17.18 -6.39
C GLN A 184 -1.58 17.93 -7.56
#